data_AF-A0A959K048-F1
#
_entry.id   AF-A0A959K048-F1
#
_cell.length_a   1.000
_cell.length_b   1.000
_cell.length_c   1.000
_cell.angle_alpha   90.00
_cell.angle_beta   90.00
_cell.angle_gamma   90.00
#
_symmetry.space_group_name_H-M   'P 1'
#
loop_
_entity.id
_entity.type
_entity.pdbx_description
1 polymer ?
#
loop_
_entity_poly.entity_id
_entity_poly.type
_entity_poly.pdbx_seq_one_letter_code
_entity_poly.pdbx_strand_id
1 'polypeptide(L)'
;GLYDYLQGVQSYLAPPIFVVFFFGVFMKRLNAKGALWALAIGFAMGIFRLIVDTPVALSGKTYEPNSFLWIVNNTFFQYYSLLILIVCAVVMIGVSYATPPPSYSKIQGLTFGTLSDVDRAENKASYTRNDVIFSVLVLVLILIAYFYFSG
;
A
#
# COMPACT_ATOMS: atom_id res chain seq x y z
N GLY A 1 7.06 22.19 0.35
CA GLY A 1 7.97 22.49 -0.78
C GLY A 1 8.63 21.23 -1.30
N LEU A 2 9.83 20.89 -0.83
CA LEU A 2 10.54 19.67 -1.23
C LEU A 2 10.00 18.41 -0.52
N TYR A 3 9.65 18.52 0.76
CA TYR A 3 9.09 17.42 1.54
C TYR A 3 7.75 16.93 0.97
N ASP A 4 6.82 17.83 0.67
CA ASP A 4 5.52 17.47 0.08
C ASP A 4 5.68 16.86 -1.32
N TYR A 5 6.68 17.28 -2.10
CA TYR A 5 7.00 16.69 -3.39
C TYR A 5 7.55 15.26 -3.25
N LEU A 6 8.52 15.05 -2.35
CA LEU A 6 9.08 13.73 -2.06
C LEU A 6 8.01 12.78 -1.49
N GLN A 7 7.19 13.28 -0.56
CA GLN A 7 6.04 12.54 -0.04
C GLN A 7 5.02 12.24 -1.12
N GLY A 8 4.72 13.18 -2.00
CA GLY A 8 3.81 12.99 -3.13
C GLY A 8 4.29 11.85 -4.03
N VAL A 9 5.54 11.88 -4.47
CA VAL A 9 6.12 10.82 -5.32
C VAL A 9 6.10 9.46 -4.62
N GLN A 10 6.50 9.40 -3.34
CA GLN A 10 6.46 8.16 -2.56
C GLN A 10 5.03 7.64 -2.37
N SER A 11 4.07 8.53 -2.15
CA SER A 11 2.66 8.18 -1.95
C SER A 11 2.02 7.55 -3.19
N TYR A 12 2.57 7.78 -4.37
CA TYR A 12 2.07 7.19 -5.62
C TYR A 12 2.65 5.80 -5.89
N LEU A 13 3.86 5.53 -5.41
CA LEU A 13 4.58 4.27 -5.65
C LEU A 13 4.44 3.25 -4.51
N ALA A 14 4.23 3.71 -3.27
CA ALA A 14 4.07 2.85 -2.11
C ALA A 14 2.78 1.98 -2.12
N PRO A 15 1.60 2.48 -2.55
CA PRO A 15 0.36 1.71 -2.43
C PRO A 15 0.33 0.39 -3.20
N PRO A 16 0.79 0.31 -4.47
CA PRO A 16 0.83 -0.95 -5.21
C PRO A 16 1.69 -2.01 -4.52
N ILE A 17 2.83 -1.60 -3.97
CA ILE A 17 3.74 -2.47 -3.23
C ILE A 17 3.05 -2.96 -1.96
N PHE A 18 2.46 -2.05 -1.18
CA PHE A 18 1.72 -2.39 0.02
C PHE A 18 0.62 -3.42 -0.27
N VAL A 19 -0.18 -3.22 -1.31
CA VAL A 19 -1.25 -4.16 -1.69
C VAL A 19 -0.69 -5.55 -1.97
N VAL A 20 0.36 -5.66 -2.77
CA VAL A 20 0.93 -6.97 -3.11
C VAL A 20 1.45 -7.71 -1.90
N PHE A 21 2.18 -7.03 -1.01
CA PHE A 21 2.72 -7.67 0.20
C PHE A 21 1.63 -7.96 1.23
N PHE A 22 0.79 -6.98 1.54
CA PHE A 22 -0.26 -7.11 2.55
C PHE A 22 -1.21 -8.25 2.18
N PHE A 23 -1.83 -8.17 1.00
CA PHE A 23 -2.77 -9.21 0.59
C PHE A 23 -2.06 -10.54 0.28
N GLY A 24 -0.82 -10.49 -0.26
CA GLY A 24 -0.03 -11.69 -0.52
C GLY A 24 0.22 -12.52 0.74
N VAL A 25 0.50 -11.87 1.87
CA VAL A 25 0.72 -12.55 3.16
C VAL A 25 -0.58 -13.13 3.74
N PHE A 26 -1.72 -12.45 3.57
CA PHE A 26 -3.00 -12.91 4.14
C PHE A 26 -3.76 -13.91 3.26
N MET A 27 -3.56 -13.91 1.93
CA MET A 27 -4.39 -14.67 0.99
C MET A 27 -3.58 -15.65 0.12
N LYS A 28 -3.66 -16.94 0.45
CA LYS A 28 -3.01 -18.04 -0.30
C LYS A 28 -3.43 -18.20 -1.77
N ARG A 29 -4.57 -17.62 -2.18
CA ARG A 29 -5.08 -17.71 -3.56
C ARG A 29 -4.42 -16.69 -4.48
N LEU A 30 -3.77 -15.68 -3.93
CA LEU A 30 -3.12 -14.65 -4.74
C LEU A 30 -1.84 -15.19 -5.36
N ASN A 31 -1.59 -14.78 -6.61
CA ASN A 31 -0.49 -15.32 -7.39
C ASN A 31 0.37 -14.22 -8.01
N ALA A 32 1.54 -14.64 -8.52
CA ALA A 32 2.51 -13.73 -9.13
C ALA A 32 1.92 -12.94 -10.33
N LYS A 33 1.01 -13.53 -11.10
CA LYS A 33 0.36 -12.82 -12.21
C LYS A 33 -0.50 -11.67 -11.70
N GLY A 34 -1.36 -11.92 -10.71
CA GLY A 34 -2.17 -10.89 -10.08
C GLY A 34 -1.33 -9.79 -9.43
N ALA A 35 -0.23 -10.16 -8.77
CA ALA A 35 0.71 -9.20 -8.20
C ALA A 35 1.37 -8.31 -9.27
N LEU A 36 1.85 -8.90 -10.37
CA LEU A 36 2.48 -8.16 -11.48
C LEU A 36 1.49 -7.19 -12.15
N TRP A 37 0.26 -7.63 -12.39
CA TRP A 37 -0.78 -6.76 -12.96
C TRP A 37 -1.17 -5.62 -12.01
N ALA A 38 -1.27 -5.89 -10.71
CA ALA A 38 -1.54 -4.85 -9.72
C ALA A 38 -0.42 -3.80 -9.65
N LEU A 39 0.84 -4.24 -9.68
CA LEU A 39 2.01 -3.34 -9.72
C LEU A 39 2.05 -2.53 -11.01
N ALA A 40 1.83 -3.16 -12.17
CA ALA A 40 1.86 -2.48 -13.46
C ALA A 40 0.79 -1.40 -13.57
N ILE A 41 -0.46 -1.72 -13.18
CA ILE A 41 -1.57 -0.76 -13.21
C ILE A 41 -1.34 0.36 -12.18
N GLY A 42 -0.93 0.02 -10.96
CA GLY A 42 -0.64 1.02 -9.94
C GLY A 42 0.48 1.97 -10.33
N PHE A 43 1.55 1.45 -10.93
CA PHE A 43 2.65 2.25 -11.45
C PHE A 43 2.20 3.15 -12.61
N ALA A 44 1.40 2.65 -13.54
CA ALA A 44 0.84 3.46 -14.62
C ALA A 44 -0.03 4.61 -14.10
N MET A 45 -0.85 4.36 -13.07
CA MET A 45 -1.66 5.40 -12.41
C MET A 45 -0.81 6.43 -11.67
N GLY A 46 0.29 6.00 -11.05
CA GLY A 46 1.26 6.90 -10.41
C GLY A 46 2.01 7.77 -11.41
N ILE A 47 2.46 7.21 -12.54
CA ILE A 47 3.07 7.98 -13.63
C ILE A 47 2.07 8.96 -14.22
N PHE A 48 0.84 8.52 -14.50
CA PHE A 48 -0.21 9.40 -15.02
C PHE A 48 -0.39 10.62 -14.11
N ARG A 49 -0.42 10.40 -12.80
CA ARG A 49 -0.51 11.50 -11.82
C ARG A 49 0.69 12.43 -11.87
N LEU A 50 1.90 11.90 -11.95
CA LEU A 50 3.12 12.70 -12.05
C LEU A 50 3.12 13.57 -13.33
N ILE A 51 2.68 13.02 -14.46
CA ILE A 51 2.56 13.74 -15.73
C ILE A 51 1.56 14.89 -15.63
N VAL A 52 0.46 14.71 -14.88
CA VAL A 52 -0.54 15.76 -14.66
C VAL A 52 -0.04 16.83 -13.68
N ASP A 53 0.68 16.45 -12.63
CA ASP A 53 1.17 17.42 -11.64
C ASP A 53 2.37 18.23 -12.14
N THR A 54 3.22 17.65 -13.01
CA THR A 54 4.48 18.26 -13.45
C THR A 54 4.32 19.61 -14.18
N PRO A 55 3.41 19.77 -15.17
CA PRO A 55 3.20 21.05 -15.87
C PRO A 55 2.70 22.16 -14.95
N VAL A 56 1.83 21.83 -14.00
CA VAL A 56 1.28 22.80 -13.03
C VAL A 56 2.39 23.26 -12.09
N ALA A 57 3.20 22.33 -11.59
CA ALA A 57 4.30 22.62 -10.67
C ALA A 57 5.47 23.40 -11.32
N LEU A 58 5.82 23.11 -12.58
CA LEU A 58 6.98 23.71 -13.25
C LEU A 58 6.64 24.96 -14.07
N SER A 59 5.49 24.99 -14.74
CA SER A 59 5.14 26.06 -15.69
C SER A 59 4.09 27.04 -15.15
N GLY A 60 3.53 26.79 -13.97
CA GLY A 60 2.46 27.62 -13.38
C GLY A 60 1.17 27.65 -14.19
N LYS A 61 1.03 26.80 -15.21
CA LYS A 61 -0.17 26.69 -16.04
C LYS A 61 -1.18 25.81 -15.33
N THR A 62 -2.25 26.41 -14.85
CA THR A 62 -3.39 25.68 -14.28
C THR A 62 -4.28 25.12 -15.39
N TYR A 63 -4.80 23.92 -15.20
CA TYR A 63 -5.83 23.35 -16.07
C TYR A 63 -7.14 24.14 -15.97
N GLU A 64 -7.96 24.09 -17.02
CA GLU A 64 -9.31 24.66 -17.02
C GLU A 64 -10.12 24.13 -15.81
N PRO A 65 -10.75 25.01 -15.01
CA PRO A 65 -11.56 24.60 -13.87
C PRO A 65 -12.62 23.57 -14.25
N ASN A 66 -12.85 22.58 -13.40
CA ASN A 66 -13.76 21.45 -13.63
C ASN A 66 -13.40 20.50 -14.80
N SER A 67 -12.26 20.69 -15.47
CA SER A 67 -11.75 19.68 -16.40
C SER A 67 -11.26 18.43 -15.66
N PHE A 68 -11.24 17.28 -16.34
CA PHE A 68 -10.75 16.03 -15.76
C PHE A 68 -9.31 16.16 -15.20
N LEU A 69 -8.43 16.81 -15.94
CA LEU A 69 -7.03 17.03 -15.52
C LEU A 69 -6.93 17.97 -14.32
N TRP A 70 -7.83 18.97 -14.22
CA TRP A 70 -7.93 19.83 -13.05
C TRP A 70 -8.39 19.05 -11.81
N ILE A 71 -9.40 18.18 -11.93
CA ILE A 71 -9.88 17.35 -10.82
C ILE A 71 -8.75 16.45 -10.31
N VAL A 72 -8.04 15.79 -11.22
CA VAL A 72 -6.89 14.96 -10.86
C VAL A 72 -5.86 15.82 -10.14
N ASN A 73 -5.34 16.87 -10.75
CA ASN A 73 -4.31 17.72 -10.14
C ASN A 73 -4.73 18.32 -8.78
N ASN A 74 -5.98 18.77 -8.65
CA ASN A 74 -6.51 19.40 -7.44
C ASN A 74 -6.83 18.39 -6.33
N THR A 75 -6.86 17.10 -6.63
CA THR A 75 -7.02 16.06 -5.60
C THR A 75 -5.76 15.96 -4.77
N PHE A 76 -5.89 16.04 -3.44
CA PHE A 76 -4.77 15.86 -2.52
C PHE A 76 -4.13 14.47 -2.68
N PHE A 77 -2.80 14.41 -2.70
CA PHE A 77 -2.03 13.23 -3.08
C PHE A 77 -2.43 11.96 -2.29
N GLN A 78 -2.79 12.11 -1.00
CA GLN A 78 -3.16 11.00 -0.13
C GLN A 78 -4.47 10.34 -0.56
N TYR A 79 -5.46 11.11 -1.04
CA TYR A 79 -6.71 10.54 -1.55
C TYR A 79 -6.48 9.79 -2.87
N TYR A 80 -5.59 10.32 -3.72
CA TYR A 80 -5.19 9.62 -4.95
C TYR A 80 -4.44 8.31 -4.63
N SER A 81 -3.59 8.32 -3.61
CA SER A 81 -2.90 7.14 -3.08
C SER A 81 -3.87 6.04 -2.63
N LEU A 82 -4.94 6.41 -1.91
CA LEU A 82 -6.02 5.49 -1.54
C LEU A 82 -6.76 4.93 -2.77
N LEU A 83 -6.97 5.74 -3.80
CA LEU A 83 -7.58 5.30 -5.04
C LEU A 83 -6.69 4.25 -5.75
N ILE A 84 -5.38 4.50 -5.86
CA ILE A 84 -4.42 3.51 -6.39
C ILE A 84 -4.49 2.21 -5.57
N LEU A 85 -4.50 2.32 -4.24
CA LEU A 85 -4.59 1.16 -3.34
C LEU A 85 -5.82 0.29 -3.64
N ILE A 86 -7.00 0.89 -3.76
CA ILE A 86 -8.24 0.18 -4.05
C ILE A 86 -8.18 -0.48 -5.43
N VAL A 87 -7.74 0.24 -6.45
CA VAL A 87 -7.64 -0.30 -7.82
C VAL A 87 -6.64 -1.46 -7.87
N CYS A 88 -5.46 -1.32 -7.27
CA CYS A 88 -4.48 -2.39 -7.18
C CYS A 88 -5.05 -3.62 -6.45
N ALA A 89 -5.81 -3.43 -5.36
CA ALA A 89 -6.40 -4.54 -4.62
C ALA A 89 -7.43 -5.29 -5.48
N VAL A 90 -8.30 -4.56 -6.19
CA VAL A 90 -9.30 -5.14 -7.09
C VAL A 90 -8.63 -5.89 -8.25
N VAL A 91 -7.60 -5.31 -8.87
CA VAL A 91 -6.83 -5.97 -9.94
C VAL A 91 -6.15 -7.23 -9.41
N MET A 92 -5.47 -7.14 -8.26
CA MET A 92 -4.74 -8.26 -7.68
C MET A 92 -5.67 -9.44 -7.40
N ILE A 93 -6.82 -9.17 -6.78
CA ILE A 93 -7.83 -10.20 -6.47
C ILE A 93 -8.45 -10.72 -7.77
N GLY A 94 -8.93 -9.85 -8.65
CA GLY A 94 -9.60 -10.21 -9.89
C GLY A 94 -8.73 -11.08 -10.81
N VAL A 95 -7.49 -10.64 -11.07
CA VAL A 95 -6.55 -11.38 -11.92
C VAL A 95 -6.09 -12.67 -11.25
N SER A 96 -5.85 -12.68 -9.94
CA SER A 96 -5.47 -13.91 -9.23
C SER A 96 -6.59 -14.96 -9.25
N TYR A 97 -7.85 -14.53 -9.22
CA TYR A 97 -9.00 -15.43 -9.30
C TYR A 97 -9.30 -15.91 -10.73
N ALA A 98 -8.97 -15.08 -11.74
CA ALA A 98 -9.10 -15.41 -13.16
C ALA A 98 -7.93 -16.24 -13.72
N THR A 99 -6.86 -16.43 -12.95
CA THR A 99 -5.68 -17.22 -13.34
C THR A 99 -5.57 -18.49 -12.49
N PRO A 100 -4.85 -19.53 -12.96
CA PRO A 100 -4.71 -20.76 -12.21
C PRO A 100 -4.16 -20.53 -10.80
N PRO A 101 -4.63 -21.28 -9.79
CA PRO A 101 -4.14 -21.16 -8.43
C PRO A 101 -2.63 -21.46 -8.38
N PRO A 102 -1.87 -20.76 -7.52
CA PRO A 102 -0.45 -21.03 -7.35
C PRO A 102 -0.24 -22.42 -6.74
N SER A 103 0.82 -23.12 -7.15
CA SER A 103 1.16 -24.41 -6.57
C SER A 103 1.54 -24.26 -5.10
N TYR A 104 1.06 -25.16 -4.24
CA TYR A 104 1.29 -25.08 -2.79
C TYR A 104 2.79 -25.03 -2.41
N SER A 105 3.64 -25.70 -3.19
CA SER A 105 5.10 -25.67 -3.04
C SER A 105 5.74 -24.28 -3.22
N LYS A 106 5.08 -23.37 -3.94
CA LYS A 106 5.58 -22.00 -4.18
C LYS A 106 5.12 -21.00 -3.12
N ILE A 107 4.14 -21.36 -2.30
CA ILE A 107 3.54 -20.47 -1.29
C ILE A 107 3.77 -20.96 0.14
N GLN A 108 4.33 -22.16 0.31
CA GLN A 108 4.66 -22.74 1.62
C GLN A 108 5.55 -21.79 2.43
N GLY A 109 5.14 -21.45 3.66
CA GLY A 109 5.84 -20.50 4.52
C GLY A 109 5.74 -19.01 4.14
N LEU A 110 5.12 -18.65 3.00
CA LEU A 110 5.02 -17.25 2.54
C LEU A 110 3.71 -16.55 2.88
N THR A 111 2.67 -17.31 3.23
CA THR A 111 1.36 -16.77 3.63
C THR A 111 0.94 -17.31 5.00
N PHE A 112 0.16 -16.55 5.78
CA PHE A 112 -0.32 -17.00 7.10
C PHE A 112 -1.08 -18.34 7.03
N GLY A 113 -1.79 -18.59 5.91
CA GLY A 113 -2.53 -19.83 5.67
C GLY A 113 -1.68 -21.03 5.25
N THR A 114 -0.37 -20.85 5.09
CA THR A 114 0.61 -21.88 4.68
C THR A 114 1.80 -21.97 5.63
N LEU A 115 1.73 -21.28 6.78
CA LEU A 115 2.71 -21.43 7.86
C LEU A 115 2.60 -22.84 8.43
N SER A 116 3.73 -23.52 8.57
CA SER A 116 3.79 -24.80 9.27
C SER A 116 3.66 -24.59 10.78
N ASP A 117 3.32 -25.67 11.51
CA ASP A 117 3.28 -25.64 12.97
C ASP A 117 4.65 -25.30 13.59
N VAL A 118 5.73 -25.58 12.86
CA VAL A 118 7.11 -25.21 13.21
C VAL A 118 7.31 -23.69 13.11
N ASP A 119 6.89 -23.06 12.00
CA ASP A 119 7.00 -21.61 11.80
C ASP A 119 6.18 -20.81 12.85
N ARG A 120 5.06 -21.37 13.30
CA ARG A 120 4.23 -20.78 14.36
C ARG A 120 4.89 -20.90 15.74
N ALA A 121 5.61 -21.99 16.00
CA ALA A 121 6.36 -22.17 17.23
C ALA A 121 7.57 -21.23 17.29
N GLU A 122 8.30 -21.06 16.18
CA GLU A 122 9.41 -20.12 16.07
C GLU A 122 8.95 -18.65 16.22
N ASN A 123 7.83 -18.26 15.60
CA ASN A 123 7.27 -16.91 15.78
C ASN A 123 6.95 -16.61 17.26
N LYS A 124 6.39 -17.59 17.99
CA LYS A 124 6.12 -17.43 19.43
C LYS A 124 7.39 -17.38 20.27
N ALA A 125 8.44 -18.05 19.84
CA ALA A 125 9.75 -17.99 20.49
C ALA A 125 10.51 -16.69 20.16
N SER A 126 10.14 -15.99 19.08
CA SER A 126 10.84 -14.81 18.58
C SER A 126 10.65 -13.55 19.42
N TYR A 127 9.63 -13.48 20.29
CA TYR A 127 9.38 -12.30 21.11
C TYR A 127 9.28 -12.65 22.59
N THR A 128 9.84 -11.79 23.42
CA THR A 128 9.81 -11.92 24.88
C THR A 128 8.63 -11.14 25.47
N ARG A 129 8.30 -11.44 26.72
CA ARG A 129 7.26 -10.72 27.46
C ARG A 129 7.59 -9.22 27.59
N ASN A 130 8.87 -8.88 27.66
CA ASN A 130 9.32 -7.50 27.76
C ASN A 130 9.07 -6.73 26.45
N ASP A 131 9.28 -7.37 25.30
CA ASP A 131 9.00 -6.75 23.99
C ASP A 131 7.54 -6.36 23.85
N VAL A 132 6.63 -7.21 24.35
CA VAL A 132 5.19 -6.92 24.37
C VAL A 132 4.88 -5.76 25.32
N ILE A 133 5.46 -5.75 26.53
CA ILE A 133 5.23 -4.68 27.51
C ILE A 133 5.70 -3.32 26.96
N PHE A 134 6.90 -3.27 26.40
CA PHE A 134 7.42 -2.04 25.80
C PHE A 134 6.61 -1.58 24.59
N SER A 135 6.15 -2.51 23.75
CA SER A 135 5.27 -2.19 22.61
C SER A 135 3.94 -1.59 23.08
N VAL A 136 3.31 -2.17 24.11
CA VAL A 136 2.07 -1.64 24.69
C VAL A 136 2.30 -0.27 25.33
N LEU A 137 3.40 -0.09 26.06
CA LEU A 137 3.75 1.20 26.67
C LEU A 137 3.92 2.30 25.62
N VAL A 138 4.60 2.02 24.51
CA VAL A 138 4.73 2.95 23.38
C VAL A 138 3.36 3.33 22.81
N LEU A 139 2.48 2.34 22.59
CA LEU A 139 1.12 2.61 22.09
C LEU A 139 0.30 3.50 23.05
N VAL A 140 0.41 3.26 24.37
CA VAL A 140 -0.25 4.08 25.39
C VAL A 140 0.27 5.51 25.38
N LEU A 141 1.60 5.70 25.29
CA LEU A 141 2.20 7.03 25.21
C LEU A 141 1.75 7.80 23.96
N ILE A 142 1.67 7.13 22.80
CA ILE A 142 1.14 7.72 21.56
C ILE A 142 -0.31 8.17 21.75
N LEU A 143 -1.15 7.34 22.35
CA LEU A 143 -2.55 7.68 22.62
C LEU A 143 -2.68 8.87 23.60
N ILE A 144 -1.89 8.89 24.67
CA ILE A 144 -1.87 10.00 25.62
C ILE A 144 -1.48 11.31 24.91
N ALA A 145 -0.42 11.29 24.11
CA ALA A 145 0.00 12.45 23.35
C ALA A 145 -1.10 12.91 22.38
N TYR A 146 -1.73 11.97 21.66
CA TYR A 146 -2.82 12.28 20.74
C TYR A 146 -4.01 12.94 21.45
N PHE A 147 -4.44 12.41 22.60
CA PHE A 147 -5.54 13.01 23.37
C PHE A 147 -5.17 14.36 23.99
N TYR A 148 -3.93 14.52 24.46
CA TYR A 148 -3.46 15.77 25.04
C TYR A 148 -3.41 16.92 24.01
N PHE A 149 -3.00 16.64 22.77
CA PHE A 149 -2.90 17.65 21.71
C PHE A 149 -4.16 17.79 20.83
N SER A 150 -5.18 16.97 21.05
CA SER A 150 -6.48 17.08 20.35
C SER A 150 -7.57 17.78 21.16
N GLY A 151 -7.28 18.14 22.41
CA GLY A 151 -8.07 19.07 23.22
C GLY A 151 -7.51 20.48 23.14
#